data_AF-A0A2V9ZMM2-F1
#
_entry.id   AF-A0A2V9ZMM2-F1
#
_cell.length_a   1.000
_cell.length_b   1.000
_cell.length_c   1.000
_cell.angle_alpha   90.00
_cell.angle_beta   90.00
_cell.angle_gamma   90.00
#
_symmetry.space_group_name_H-M   'P 1'
#
loop_
_entity.id
_entity.type
_entity.pdbx_description
1 polymer ?
#
loop_
_entity_poly.entity_id
_entity_poly.type
_entity_poly.pdbx_seq_one_letter_code
_entity_poly.pdbx_strand_id
1 'polypeptide(L)'
;ASSLKDVNGVKEWTQKVQEAYVAGDDAKLKAMLETQFEPRTFYKKLIEDRNVNIEKRVEEYLKGKEQCFVVVGSGHLIGDKGIVKLLEGKNYKVERVTPGSLGH
;
A
#
# COMPACT_ATOMS: atom_id res chain seq x y z
N ALA A 1 -25.77 -22.45 -2.86
CA ALA A 1 -24.53 -22.82 -3.58
C ALA A 1 -23.70 -21.61 -4.06
N SER A 2 -24.21 -20.37 -4.07
CA SER A 2 -23.40 -19.18 -4.44
C SER A 2 -22.36 -18.81 -3.37
N SER A 3 -22.75 -18.81 -2.09
CA SER A 3 -21.87 -18.44 -0.96
C SER A 3 -20.56 -19.23 -0.86
N LEU A 4 -20.52 -20.52 -1.24
CA LEU A 4 -19.27 -21.32 -1.23
C LEU A 4 -18.33 -20.94 -2.38
N LYS A 5 -18.87 -20.56 -3.54
CA LYS A 5 -18.06 -20.07 -4.67
C LYS A 5 -17.48 -18.69 -4.35
N ASP A 6 -18.26 -17.85 -3.67
CA ASP A 6 -17.83 -16.52 -3.24
C ASP A 6 -16.68 -16.60 -2.22
N VAL A 7 -16.76 -17.53 -1.25
CA VAL A 7 -15.66 -17.76 -0.28
C VAL A 7 -14.39 -18.28 -0.96
N ASN A 8 -14.51 -19.19 -1.93
CA ASN A 8 -13.34 -19.68 -2.68
C ASN A 8 -12.67 -18.56 -3.48
N GLY A 9 -13.46 -17.70 -4.14
CA GLY A 9 -12.93 -16.54 -4.87
C GLY A 9 -12.20 -15.55 -3.96
N VAL A 10 -12.75 -15.25 -2.77
CA VAL A 10 -12.08 -14.40 -1.78
C VAL A 10 -10.77 -15.03 -1.32
N LYS A 11 -10.76 -16.34 -1.02
CA LYS A 11 -9.56 -17.07 -0.59
C LYS A 11 -8.45 -17.01 -1.65
N GLU A 12 -8.77 -17.30 -2.90
CA GLU A 12 -7.81 -17.25 -4.00
C GLU A 12 -7.25 -15.85 -4.23
N TRP A 13 -8.09 -14.82 -4.15
CA TRP A 13 -7.66 -13.43 -4.27
C TRP A 13 -6.72 -13.04 -3.12
N THR A 14 -7.08 -13.36 -1.88
CA THR A 14 -6.24 -13.07 -0.70
C THR A 14 -4.89 -13.77 -0.80
N GLN A 15 -4.86 -15.03 -1.23
CA GLN A 15 -3.62 -15.76 -1.43
C GLN A 15 -2.71 -15.08 -2.47
N LYS A 16 -3.27 -14.65 -3.61
CA LYS A 16 -2.51 -13.93 -4.66
C LYS A 16 -1.96 -12.59 -4.17
N VAL A 17 -2.71 -11.85 -3.35
CA VAL A 17 -2.24 -10.60 -2.74
C VAL A 17 -1.09 -10.88 -1.78
N GLN A 18 -1.22 -11.91 -0.94
CA GLN A 18 -0.18 -12.30 -0.01
C GLN A 18 1.11 -12.71 -0.72
N GLU A 19 1.00 -13.53 -1.77
CA GLU A 19 2.15 -13.96 -2.58
C GLU A 19 2.87 -12.77 -3.23
N ALA A 20 2.11 -11.84 -3.84
CA ALA A 20 2.67 -10.63 -4.43
C ALA A 20 3.36 -9.74 -3.40
N TYR A 21 2.77 -9.60 -2.21
CA TYR A 21 3.35 -8.82 -1.12
C TYR A 21 4.66 -9.42 -0.60
N VAL A 22 4.68 -10.73 -0.35
CA VAL A 22 5.89 -11.43 0.12
C VAL A 22 7.01 -11.38 -0.92
N ALA A 23 6.66 -11.47 -2.21
CA ALA A 23 7.62 -11.36 -3.30
C ALA A 23 8.12 -9.91 -3.55
N GLY A 24 7.51 -8.90 -2.92
CA GLY A 24 7.81 -7.50 -3.20
C GLY A 24 7.37 -7.02 -4.59
N ASP A 25 6.40 -7.70 -5.21
CA ASP A 25 5.90 -7.38 -6.55
C ASP A 25 4.87 -6.25 -6.49
N ASP A 26 5.38 -5.03 -6.31
CA ASP A 26 4.57 -3.82 -6.19
C ASP A 26 3.72 -3.56 -7.45
N ALA A 27 4.21 -3.95 -8.64
CA ALA A 27 3.49 -3.81 -9.91
C ALA A 27 2.26 -4.72 -9.97
N LYS A 28 2.41 -6.00 -9.57
CA LYS A 28 1.30 -6.94 -9.48
C LYS A 28 0.28 -6.51 -8.43
N LEU A 29 0.73 -6.08 -7.24
CA LEU A 29 -0.17 -5.54 -6.22
C LEU A 29 -0.99 -4.35 -6.74
N LYS A 30 -0.35 -3.43 -7.48
CA LYS A 30 -1.03 -2.27 -8.06
C LYS A 30 -2.12 -2.71 -9.05
N ALA A 31 -1.78 -3.59 -9.99
CA ALA A 31 -2.74 -4.08 -10.98
C ALA A 31 -3.93 -4.82 -10.33
N MET A 32 -3.68 -5.61 -9.28
CA MET A 32 -4.73 -6.30 -8.53
C MET A 32 -5.66 -5.31 -7.82
N LEU A 33 -5.13 -4.25 -7.21
CA LEU A 33 -5.94 -3.23 -6.55
C LEU A 33 -6.74 -2.38 -7.55
N GLU A 34 -6.15 -2.03 -8.68
CA GLU A 34 -6.86 -1.31 -9.75
C GLU A 34 -8.04 -2.13 -10.25
N THR A 35 -7.82 -3.42 -10.52
CA THR A 35 -8.89 -4.36 -10.91
C THR A 35 -9.97 -4.51 -9.83
N GLN A 36 -9.56 -4.59 -8.56
CA GLN A 36 -10.49 -4.74 -7.42
C GLN A 36 -11.39 -3.51 -7.22
N PHE A 37 -10.89 -2.33 -7.55
CA PHE A 37 -11.57 -1.05 -7.33
C PHE A 37 -11.93 -0.35 -8.65
N GLU A 38 -12.30 -1.12 -9.67
CA GLU A 38 -12.98 -0.58 -10.84
C GLU A 38 -14.43 -0.15 -10.49
N PRO A 39 -14.96 0.92 -11.12
CA PRO A 39 -14.30 1.78 -12.10
C PRO A 39 -13.20 2.65 -11.48
N ARG A 40 -12.22 3.09 -12.25
CA ARG A 40 -11.11 4.00 -11.86
C ARG A 40 -11.42 5.09 -10.82
N THR A 41 -12.64 5.63 -10.81
CA THR A 41 -13.11 6.60 -9.81
C THR A 41 -13.13 6.05 -8.37
N PHE A 42 -13.43 4.76 -8.20
CA PHE A 42 -13.39 4.06 -6.91
C PHE A 42 -11.96 3.91 -6.42
N TYR A 43 -11.03 3.42 -7.25
CA TYR A 43 -9.62 3.36 -6.87
C TYR A 43 -9.10 4.74 -6.47
N LYS A 44 -9.39 5.78 -7.28
CA LYS A 44 -8.98 7.15 -6.95
C LYS A 44 -9.48 7.56 -5.56
N LYS A 45 -10.76 7.34 -5.27
CA LYS A 45 -11.36 7.81 -4.01
C LYS A 45 -10.91 6.99 -2.80
N LEU A 46 -10.84 5.67 -2.94
CA LEU A 46 -10.60 4.74 -1.84
C LEU A 46 -9.10 4.55 -1.54
N ILE A 47 -8.25 4.68 -2.55
CA ILE A 47 -6.80 4.52 -2.44
C ILE A 47 -6.10 5.88 -2.54
N GLU A 48 -6.13 6.54 -3.70
CA GLU A 48 -5.26 7.70 -3.94
C GLU A 48 -5.59 8.91 -3.04
N ASP A 49 -6.86 9.30 -2.98
CA ASP A 49 -7.30 10.43 -2.16
C ASP A 49 -7.11 10.12 -0.67
N ARG A 50 -7.27 8.85 -0.28
CA ARG A 50 -7.02 8.40 1.09
C ARG A 50 -5.54 8.43 1.42
N ASN A 51 -4.66 8.04 0.49
CA ASN A 51 -3.20 8.08 0.66
C ASN A 51 -2.72 9.51 0.89
N VAL A 52 -3.25 10.50 0.16
CA VAL A 52 -2.92 11.91 0.38
C VAL A 52 -3.27 12.36 1.80
N ASN A 53 -4.40 11.91 2.34
CA ASN A 53 -4.79 12.25 3.71
C ASN A 53 -3.94 11.53 4.76
N ILE A 54 -3.61 10.24 4.53
CA ILE A 54 -2.71 9.49 5.42
C ILE A 54 -1.32 10.12 5.40
N GLU A 55 -0.79 10.45 4.22
CA GLU A 55 0.53 11.06 4.07
C GLU A 55 0.64 12.38 4.83
N LYS A 56 -0.35 13.28 4.71
CA LYS A 56 -0.39 14.51 5.51
C LYS A 56 -0.31 14.24 7.01
N ARG A 57 -1.04 13.22 7.49
CA ARG A 57 -1.01 12.84 8.91
C ARG A 57 0.35 12.28 9.31
N VAL A 58 0.96 11.45 8.47
CA VAL A 58 2.33 10.95 8.69
C VAL A 58 3.33 12.10 8.73
N GLU A 59 3.21 13.08 7.83
CA GLU A 59 4.07 14.26 7.79
C GLU A 59 3.99 15.09 9.09
N GLU A 60 2.80 15.26 9.66
CA GLU A 60 2.63 15.93 10.96
C GLU A 60 3.43 15.25 12.07
N TYR A 61 3.47 13.92 12.09
CA TYR A 61 4.26 13.15 13.05
C TYR A 61 5.76 13.21 12.76
N LEU A 62 6.17 13.14 11.48
CA LEU A 62 7.57 13.22 11.06
C LEU A 62 8.22 14.58 11.38
N LYS A 63 7.43 15.65 11.52
CA LYS A 63 7.90 16.97 11.97
C LYS A 63 8.19 17.03 13.48
N GLY A 64 7.73 16.05 14.23
CA GLY A 64 8.02 15.89 15.65
C GLY A 64 9.45 15.37 15.91
N LYS A 65 9.78 15.20 17.19
CA LYS A 65 11.06 14.61 17.64
C LYS A 65 10.96 13.12 17.96
N GLU A 66 9.75 12.58 18.00
CA GLU A 66 9.49 11.19 18.38
C GLU A 66 9.60 10.27 17.17
N GLN A 67 10.12 9.07 17.39
CA GLN A 67 10.07 8.02 16.38
C GLN A 67 8.64 7.51 16.24
N CYS A 68 8.16 7.43 15.00
CA CYS A 68 6.81 7.00 14.70
C CYS A 68 6.84 5.69 13.90
N PHE A 69 6.04 4.73 14.35
CA PHE A 69 5.78 3.49 13.61
C PHE A 69 4.36 3.52 13.05
N VAL A 70 4.23 3.51 11.73
CA VAL A 70 2.96 3.66 11.02
C VAL A 70 2.59 2.32 10.38
N VAL A 71 1.40 1.80 10.70
CA VAL A 71 0.88 0.55 10.13
C VAL A 71 -0.21 0.87 9.11
N VAL A 72 -0.01 0.41 7.89
CA VAL A 72 -0.98 0.55 6.78
C VAL A 72 -1.05 -0.75 5.97
N GLY A 73 -2.15 -0.95 5.25
CA GLY A 73 -2.24 -2.01 4.25
C GLY A 73 -1.28 -1.78 3.08
N SER A 74 -0.82 -2.85 2.43
CA SER A 74 0.17 -2.81 1.34
C SER A 74 -0.24 -1.90 0.18
N GLY A 75 -1.54 -1.81 -0.12
CA GLY A 75 -2.05 -0.93 -1.16
C GLY A 75 -1.81 0.57 -0.94
N HIS A 76 -1.55 0.99 0.31
CA HIS A 76 -1.24 2.39 0.61
C HIS A 76 0.22 2.75 0.32
N LEU A 77 1.10 1.77 0.08
CA LEU A 77 2.53 2.00 -0.11
C LEU A 77 2.92 2.13 -1.59
N ILE A 78 2.14 1.56 -2.50
CA ILE A 78 2.52 1.35 -3.90
C ILE A 78 1.93 2.41 -4.85
N GLY A 79 2.56 2.55 -6.03
CA GLY A 79 2.12 3.44 -7.10
C GLY A 79 2.45 4.92 -6.88
N ASP A 80 2.18 5.75 -7.88
CA ASP A 80 2.58 7.17 -7.90
C ASP A 80 1.89 8.04 -6.84
N LYS A 81 0.73 7.57 -6.35
CA LYS A 81 0.00 8.16 -5.22
C LYS A 81 0.12 7.32 -3.95
N GLY A 82 1.06 6.38 -3.89
CA GLY A 82 1.43 5.67 -2.66
C GLY A 82 2.11 6.61 -1.67
N ILE A 83 1.97 6.35 -0.37
CA ILE A 83 2.53 7.20 0.70
C ILE A 83 4.04 7.38 0.52
N VAL A 84 4.76 6.32 0.13
CA VAL A 84 6.22 6.36 -0.12
C VAL A 84 6.56 7.40 -1.19
N LYS A 85 5.90 7.34 -2.35
CA LYS A 85 6.12 8.28 -3.47
C LYS A 85 5.74 9.72 -3.11
N LEU A 86 4.67 9.89 -2.34
CA LEU A 86 4.24 11.20 -1.87
C LEU A 86 5.26 11.83 -0.90
N LEU A 87 5.83 11.04 0.02
CA LEU A 87 6.87 11.50 0.95
C LEU A 87 8.19 11.78 0.22
N GLU A 88 8.63 10.92 -0.70
CA GLU A 88 9.80 11.19 -1.57
C GLU A 88 9.64 12.52 -2.32
N GLY A 89 8.45 12.80 -2.85
CA GLY A 89 8.13 14.07 -3.52
C GLY A 89 8.17 15.30 -2.60
N LYS A 90 8.18 15.10 -1.28
CA LYS A 90 8.39 16.15 -0.26
C LYS A 90 9.82 16.20 0.27
N ASN A 91 10.76 15.57 -0.43
CA ASN A 91 12.19 15.49 -0.08
C ASN A 91 12.48 14.68 1.19
N TYR A 92 11.57 13.81 1.62
CA TYR A 92 11.91 12.82 2.65
C TYR A 92 12.79 11.73 2.04
N LYS A 93 13.84 11.33 2.76
CA LYS A 93 14.60 10.13 2.45
C LYS A 93 13.79 8.92 2.90
N VAL A 94 13.39 8.08 1.95
CA VAL A 94 12.67 6.84 2.22
C VAL A 94 13.54 5.66 1.77
N GLU A 95 13.66 4.65 2.63
CA GLU A 95 14.42 3.44 2.34
C GLU A 95 13.53 2.22 2.58
N ARG A 96 13.49 1.31 1.60
CA ARG A 96 12.82 0.02 1.78
C ARG A 96 13.75 -0.90 2.54
N VAL A 97 13.32 -1.32 3.72
CA VAL A 97 14.05 -2.30 4.52
C VAL A 97 13.79 -3.70 3.96
N THR A 98 14.86 -4.42 3.62
CA THR A 98 14.84 -5.83 3.24
C THR A 98 15.71 -6.63 4.21
N PRO A 99 15.54 -7.96 4.29
CA PRO A 99 16.48 -8.80 5.02
C PRO A 99 17.92 -8.51 4.55
N GLY A 100 18.78 -8.05 5.47
CA GLY A 100 20.17 -7.68 5.19
C GLY A 100 20.43 -6.22 4.78
N SER A 101 19.40 -5.36 4.65
CA SER A 101 19.60 -3.93 4.32
C SER A 101 19.96 -3.06 5.53
N LEU A 102 19.70 -3.55 6.75
CA LEU A 102 20.13 -2.93 7.98
C LEU A 102 21.47 -3.56 8.34
N GLY A 103 22.56 -2.80 8.21
CA GLY A 103 23.94 -3.27 8.43
C GLY A 103 24.28 -3.58 9.89
N HIS A 104 23.58 -4.56 10.47
CA HIS A 104 23.94 -5.26 11.70
C HIS A 104 24.37 -6.69 11.37
#